data_AF-A0A0J8FZR1-F1
#
_entry.id   AF-A0A0J8FZR1-F1
#
_cell.length_a   1.000
_cell.length_b   1.000
_cell.length_c   1.000
_cell.angle_alpha   90.00
_cell.angle_beta   90.00
_cell.angle_gamma   90.00
#
_symmetry.space_group_name_H-M   'P 1'
#
loop_
_entity.id
_entity.type
_entity.pdbx_description
1 polymer ?
#
loop_
_entity_poly.entity_id
_entity_poly.type
_entity_poly.pdbx_seq_one_letter_code
_entity_poly.pdbx_strand_id
1 'polypeptide(L)'
;MEQKATNLATIGRISAVPAMLKVISDMTGLRFAAVARVTDDTWTACAVLDPLNFGLGVGGELDLTTTEEHGTVFTFSLPTA
;
A
#
# COMPACT_ATOMS: atom_id res chain seq x y z
N MET A 1 2.80 1.96 -17.98
CA MET A 1 4.08 2.31 -17.32
C MET A 1 4.13 3.75 -16.80
N GLU A 2 3.70 4.77 -17.58
CA GLU A 2 3.84 6.19 -17.21
C GLU A 2 3.02 6.62 -15.96
N GLN A 3 1.80 6.10 -15.79
CA GLN A 3 0.94 6.47 -14.66
C GLN A 3 1.46 6.00 -13.29
N LYS A 4 2.24 4.91 -13.22
CA LYS A 4 2.77 4.34 -11.96
C LYS A 4 3.79 5.28 -11.33
N ALA A 5 4.76 5.71 -12.12
CA ALA A 5 5.79 6.66 -11.70
C ALA A 5 5.18 8.01 -11.30
N THR A 6 4.17 8.48 -12.05
CA THR A 6 3.46 9.73 -11.74
C THR A 6 2.71 9.66 -10.40
N ASN A 7 2.04 8.56 -10.10
CA ASN A 7 1.30 8.43 -8.84
C ASN A 7 2.24 8.33 -7.63
N LEU A 8 3.34 7.57 -7.75
CA LEU A 8 4.40 7.51 -6.75
C LEU A 8 5.00 8.89 -6.48
N ALA A 9 5.38 9.61 -7.53
CA ALA A 9 5.96 10.94 -7.42
C ALA A 9 4.97 11.98 -6.87
N THR A 10 3.68 11.86 -7.19
CA THR A 10 2.65 12.78 -6.71
C THR A 10 2.37 12.55 -5.23
N ILE A 11 2.13 11.31 -4.82
CA ILE A 11 1.80 10.98 -3.42
C ILE A 11 3.02 11.18 -2.52
N GLY A 12 4.22 10.82 -2.99
CA GLY A 12 5.47 11.07 -2.27
C GLY A 12 5.80 12.56 -2.06
N ARG A 13 5.27 13.47 -2.89
CA ARG A 13 5.43 14.92 -2.72
C ARG A 13 4.47 15.53 -1.70
N ILE A 14 3.43 14.79 -1.28
CA ILE A 14 2.47 15.28 -0.29
C ILE A 14 3.08 15.06 1.10
N SER A 15 3.67 16.11 1.66
CA SER A 15 4.31 16.08 2.99
C SER A 15 3.37 15.65 4.12
N ALA A 16 2.05 15.82 3.94
CA ALA A 16 1.04 15.38 4.90
C ALA A 16 0.81 13.86 4.91
N VAL A 17 1.11 13.13 3.84
CA VAL A 17 0.81 11.68 3.73
C VAL A 17 1.51 10.86 4.80
N PRO A 18 2.84 10.99 5.03
CA PRO A 18 3.50 10.26 6.11
C PRO A 18 2.94 10.57 7.50
N ALA A 19 2.57 11.84 7.75
CA ALA A 19 1.97 12.26 9.01
C ALA A 19 0.57 11.66 9.21
N MET A 20 -0.26 11.66 8.16
CA MET A 20 -1.58 11.02 8.19
C MET A 20 -1.47 9.52 8.43
N LEU A 21 -0.58 8.83 7.71
CA LEU A 21 -0.34 7.40 7.93
C LEU A 21 0.06 7.11 9.37
N LYS A 22 0.92 7.96 9.98
CA LYS A 22 1.31 7.82 11.38
C LYS A 22 0.14 8.01 12.33
N VAL A 23 -0.69 9.03 12.13
CA VAL A 23 -1.89 9.25 12.94
C VAL A 23 -2.86 8.08 12.82
N ILE A 24 -3.08 7.55 11.61
CA ILE A 24 -3.95 6.39 11.39
C ILE A 24 -3.38 5.15 12.09
N SER A 25 -2.08 4.88 11.96
CA SER A 25 -1.42 3.78 12.67
C SER A 25 -1.56 3.90 14.19
N ASP A 26 -1.34 5.09 14.76
CA ASP A 26 -1.46 5.34 16.19
C ASP A 26 -2.93 5.20 16.67
N MET A 27 -3.90 5.68 15.87
CA MET A 27 -5.33 5.62 16.20
C MET A 27 -5.91 4.20 16.09
N THR A 28 -5.49 3.44 15.09
CA THR A 28 -6.02 2.09 14.83
C THR A 28 -5.24 1.01 15.57
N GLY A 29 -4.04 1.31 16.07
CA GLY A 29 -3.09 0.34 16.59
C GLY A 29 -2.45 -0.53 15.49
N LEU A 30 -2.72 -0.25 14.22
CA LEU A 30 -2.15 -0.98 13.10
C LEU A 30 -0.70 -0.56 12.90
N ARG A 31 0.19 -1.54 12.99
CA ARG A 31 1.63 -1.35 12.80
C ARG A 31 2.06 -1.46 11.33
N PHE A 32 1.11 -1.28 10.42
CA PHE A 32 1.31 -1.15 8.98
C PHE A 32 0.20 -0.25 8.42
N ALA A 33 0.57 0.79 7.68
CA ALA A 33 -0.36 1.64 6.96
C ALA A 33 0.25 2.08 5.63
N ALA A 34 -0.50 1.99 4.54
CA ALA A 34 -0.01 2.37 3.22
C ALA A 34 -1.08 3.09 2.41
N VAL A 35 -0.65 4.06 1.60
CA VAL A 35 -1.44 4.58 0.50
C VAL A 35 -1.10 3.77 -0.73
N ALA A 36 -2.12 3.21 -1.37
CA ALA A 36 -1.94 2.40 -2.56
C ALA A 36 -2.77 2.90 -3.72
N ARG A 37 -2.23 2.68 -4.92
CA ARG A 37 -2.99 2.78 -6.16
C ARG A 37 -3.53 1.39 -6.47
N VAL A 38 -4.84 1.30 -6.65
CA VAL A 38 -5.53 0.07 -7.03
C VAL A 38 -6.08 0.26 -8.44
N THR A 39 -5.76 -0.64 -9.35
CA THR A 39 -6.41 -0.79 -10.66
C THR A 39 -7.19 -2.09 -10.68
N ASP A 40 -7.82 -2.44 -11.79
CA ASP A 40 -8.56 -3.71 -11.91
C ASP A 40 -7.67 -4.93 -11.62
N ASP A 41 -6.42 -4.92 -12.09
CA ASP A 41 -5.51 -6.07 -11.96
C ASP A 41 -4.36 -5.90 -10.95
N THR A 42 -4.07 -4.66 -10.52
CA THR A 42 -2.83 -4.37 -9.76
C THR A 42 -3.07 -3.46 -8.57
N TRP A 43 -2.38 -3.78 -7.48
CA TRP A 43 -2.25 -2.89 -6.32
C TRP A 43 -0.79 -2.49 -6.19
N THR A 44 -0.52 -1.19 -6.09
CA THR A 44 0.83 -0.64 -5.95
C THR A 44 0.90 0.27 -4.73
N ALA A 45 1.84 0.00 -3.82
CA ALA A 45 2.10 0.87 -2.68
C ALA A 45 2.72 2.20 -3.15
N CYS A 46 2.06 3.33 -2.92
CA CYS A 46 2.57 4.67 -3.25
C CYS A 46 3.27 5.36 -2.07
N ALA A 47 2.83 5.09 -0.85
CA ALA A 47 3.48 5.51 0.38
C ALA A 47 3.25 4.43 1.44
N VAL A 48 4.27 4.14 2.25
CA VAL A 48 4.20 3.08 3.26
C VAL A 48 4.76 3.58 4.58
N LEU A 49 4.04 3.28 5.66
CA LEU A 49 4.51 3.32 7.03
C LEU A 49 4.47 1.90 7.58
N ASP A 50 5.64 1.27 7.63
CA ASP A 50 5.81 -0.13 8.03
C ASP A 50 6.81 -0.27 9.18
N PRO A 51 6.42 0.10 10.43
CA PRO A 51 7.26 -0.14 11.60
C PRO A 51 7.41 -1.63 11.95
N LEU A 52 6.60 -2.52 11.36
CA LEU A 52 6.71 -3.97 11.50
C LEU A 52 7.80 -4.60 10.63
N ASN A 53 8.32 -3.87 9.65
CA ASN A 53 9.21 -4.40 8.64
C ASN A 53 8.59 -5.60 7.89
N PHE A 54 7.29 -5.51 7.59
CA PHE A 54 6.49 -6.40 6.74
C PHE A 54 7.17 -6.68 5.38
N GLY A 55 8.00 -5.74 4.91
CA GLY A 55 8.82 -5.90 3.71
C GLY A 55 8.16 -5.39 2.43
N LEU A 56 6.96 -4.82 2.54
CA LEU A 56 6.26 -4.18 1.43
C LEU A 56 6.66 -2.71 1.34
N GLY A 57 7.67 -2.41 0.52
CA GLY A 57 8.16 -1.05 0.33
C GLY A 57 7.30 -0.20 -0.62
N VAL A 58 7.59 1.10 -0.69
CA VAL A 58 7.05 1.99 -1.71
C VAL A 58 7.41 1.47 -3.11
N GLY A 59 6.43 1.37 -3.99
CA GLY A 59 6.54 0.77 -5.32
C GLY A 59 6.33 -0.74 -5.34
N GLY A 60 6.17 -1.38 -4.17
CA GLY A 60 5.78 -2.79 -4.05
C GLY A 60 4.41 -3.04 -4.67
N GLU A 61 4.29 -4.17 -5.36
CA GLU A 61 3.10 -4.55 -6.11
C GLU A 61 2.51 -5.84 -5.55
N LEU A 62 1.19 -5.94 -5.62
CA LEU A 62 0.42 -7.14 -5.32
C LEU A 62 -0.52 -7.39 -6.49
N ASP A 63 -0.53 -8.64 -6.96
CA ASP A 63 -1.50 -9.10 -7.94
C ASP A 63 -2.89 -9.15 -7.31
N LEU A 64 -3.87 -8.62 -8.05
CA LEU A 64 -5.26 -8.67 -7.62
C LEU A 64 -5.95 -9.85 -8.26
N THR A 65 -6.43 -10.75 -7.40
CA THR A 65 -7.30 -11.84 -7.81
C THR A 65 -8.70 -11.53 -7.34
N THR A 66 -9.59 -11.21 -8.28
CA THR A 66 -11.03 -11.09 -8.00
C THR A 66 -11.61 -12.47 -7.75
N THR A 67 -12.13 -12.72 -6.55
CA THR A 67 -12.95 -13.90 -6.30
C THR A 67 -14.40 -13.53 -6.60
N GLU A 68 -14.98 -14.15 -7.62
CA GLU A 68 -16.23 -13.72 -8.28
C GLU A 68 -17.47 -13.68 -7.36
N GLU A 69 -17.37 -14.17 -6.13
CA GLU A 69 -18.54 -14.37 -5.27
C GLU A 69 -18.71 -13.32 -4.16
N HIS A 70 -17.67 -12.63 -3.65
CA HIS A 70 -17.82 -11.84 -2.41
C HIS A 70 -16.93 -10.57 -2.24
N GLY A 71 -16.13 -10.16 -3.23
CA GLY A 71 -15.34 -8.91 -3.17
C GLY A 71 -13.87 -9.08 -3.58
N THR A 72 -13.10 -7.99 -3.57
CA THR A 72 -11.66 -8.03 -3.90
C THR A 72 -10.85 -8.45 -2.68
N VAL A 73 -10.19 -9.61 -2.75
CA VAL A 73 -9.28 -10.10 -1.70
C VAL A 73 -7.84 -9.76 -2.06
N PHE A 74 -7.14 -9.06 -1.16
CA PHE A 74 -5.71 -8.80 -1.27
C PHE A 74 -4.97 -9.87 -0.48
N THR A 75 -4.23 -10.73 -1.17
CA THR A 75 -3.40 -11.75 -0.50
C THR A 75 -1.99 -11.21 -0.34
N PHE A 76 -1.56 -11.05 0.90
CA PHE A 76 -0.19 -10.68 1.23
C PHE A 76 0.57 -11.97 1.57
N SER A 77 1.52 -12.36 0.73
CA SER A 77 2.49 -13.39 1.09
C SER A 77 3.57 -12.76 1.96
N LEU A 78 3.50 -13.03 3.27
CA LEU A 78 4.55 -12.65 4.20
C LEU A 78 5.85 -13.41 3.85
N PRO A 79 7.00 -12.74 3.75
CA PRO A 79 8.27 -13.45 3.74
C PRO A 79 8.41 -14.18 5.07
N THR A 80 8.42 -15.52 5.02
CA THR A 80 8.72 -16.34 6.19
C THR A 80 10.18 -16.07 6.56
N ALA A 81 10.39 -15.29 7.62
CA ALA A 81 11.70 -15.14 8.25
C ALA A 81 12.14 -16.46 8.89
#